data_AF-A0A6I9YUL4-F1
#
_entry.id   AF-A0A6I9YUL4-F1
#
_cell.length_a   1.000
_cell.length_b   1.000
_cell.length_c   1.000
_cell.angle_alpha   90.00
_cell.angle_beta   90.00
_cell.angle_gamma   90.00
#
_symmetry.space_group_name_H-M   'P 1'
#
loop_
_entity.id
_entity.type
_entity.pdbx_description
1 polymer ?
#
loop_
_entity_poly.entity_id
_entity_poly.type
_entity_poly.pdbx_seq_one_letter_code
_entity_poly.pdbx_strand_id
1 'polypeptide(L)'
;MSESDLKGLDNEISELSCKVQTLQQNCRHMESELKELKGSMTTPEMVKEIEELKKDCANYTEKLERIKSAANHVSPEEKEKVYNEKKLYCKEWRRRKRMATELLDAILEGYPKSKKQFFEEVGIETDEDFNVTVPSV
;
A
#
# COMPACT_ATOMS: atom_id res chain seq x y z
N MET A 1 72.38 50.82 -3.59
CA MET A 1 71.16 50.62 -4.38
C MET A 1 70.64 52.00 -4.74
N SER A 2 70.33 52.23 -6.01
CA SER A 2 69.75 53.50 -6.44
C SER A 2 68.26 53.52 -6.10
N GLU A 3 67.67 54.72 -5.97
CA GLU A 3 66.23 54.90 -5.73
C GLU A 3 65.37 54.25 -6.85
N SER A 4 65.94 54.14 -8.05
CA SER A 4 65.33 53.44 -9.19
C SER A 4 65.25 51.93 -8.98
N ASP A 5 66.26 51.31 -8.37
CA ASP A 5 66.29 49.86 -8.11
C ASP A 5 65.24 49.49 -7.04
N LEU A 6 65.08 50.35 -6.02
CA LEU A 6 64.05 50.20 -4.98
C LEU A 6 62.64 50.27 -5.56
N LYS A 7 62.36 51.26 -6.43
CA LYS A 7 61.08 51.36 -7.15
C LYS A 7 60.82 50.18 -8.06
N GLY A 8 61.84 49.63 -8.71
CA GLY A 8 61.72 48.43 -9.54
C GLY A 8 61.26 47.23 -8.72
N LEU A 9 61.89 46.99 -7.58
CA LEU A 9 61.52 45.91 -6.66
C LEU A 9 60.12 46.11 -6.06
N ASP A 10 59.74 47.33 -5.68
CA ASP A 10 58.38 47.61 -5.18
C ASP A 10 57.29 47.34 -6.23
N ASN A 11 57.56 47.70 -7.50
CA ASN A 11 56.65 47.39 -8.60
C ASN A 11 56.52 45.87 -8.79
N GLU A 12 57.63 45.14 -8.72
CA GLU A 12 57.65 43.67 -8.88
C GLU A 12 56.92 42.97 -7.72
N ILE A 13 57.11 43.44 -6.48
CA ILE A 13 56.37 42.99 -5.30
C ILE A 13 54.87 43.25 -5.47
N SER A 14 54.48 44.43 -5.95
CA SER A 14 53.08 44.78 -6.20
C SER A 14 52.45 43.86 -7.25
N GLU A 15 53.17 43.62 -8.35
CA GLU A 15 52.69 42.79 -9.45
C GLU A 15 52.56 41.31 -9.03
N LEU A 16 53.55 40.79 -8.31
CA LEU A 16 53.51 39.44 -7.76
C LEU A 16 52.41 39.28 -6.71
N SER A 17 52.20 40.29 -5.85
CA SER A 17 51.13 40.28 -4.86
C SER A 17 49.74 40.24 -5.52
N CYS A 18 49.56 41.00 -6.60
CA CYS A 18 48.32 40.98 -7.39
C CYS A 18 48.08 39.61 -8.06
N LYS A 19 49.13 39.00 -8.62
CA LYS A 19 49.06 37.65 -9.20
C LYS A 19 48.71 36.59 -8.15
N VAL A 20 49.33 36.65 -6.97
CA VAL A 20 49.04 35.74 -5.86
C VAL A 20 47.58 35.89 -5.40
N GLN A 21 47.10 37.12 -5.25
CA GLN A 21 45.70 37.38 -4.84
C GLN A 21 44.71 36.82 -5.86
N THR A 22 44.97 37.01 -7.16
CA THR A 22 44.13 36.51 -8.25
C THR A 22 44.10 34.98 -8.26
N LEU A 23 45.27 34.34 -8.15
CA LEU A 23 45.38 32.88 -8.10
C LEU A 23 44.67 32.30 -6.86
N GLN A 24 44.77 32.94 -5.70
CA GLN A 24 44.05 32.52 -4.50
C GLN A 24 42.53 32.61 -4.67
N GLN A 25 42.01 33.67 -5.30
CA GLN A 25 40.58 33.78 -5.60
C GLN A 25 40.12 32.68 -6.55
N ASN A 26 40.90 32.42 -7.61
CA ASN A 26 40.58 31.37 -8.58
C ASN A 26 40.58 29.97 -7.94
N CYS A 27 41.55 29.67 -7.07
CA CYS A 27 41.57 28.41 -6.34
C CYS A 27 40.32 28.23 -5.46
N ARG A 28 39.94 29.27 -4.69
CA ARG A 28 38.72 29.20 -3.86
C ARG A 28 37.46 29.00 -4.67
N HIS A 29 37.38 29.64 -5.84
CA HIS A 29 36.25 29.47 -6.76
C HIS A 29 36.18 28.04 -7.31
N MET A 30 37.29 27.51 -7.81
CA MET A 30 37.35 26.12 -8.31
C MET A 30 37.07 25.09 -7.21
N GLU A 31 37.53 25.32 -5.98
CA GLU A 31 37.21 24.45 -4.83
C GLU A 31 35.71 24.44 -4.52
N SER A 32 35.03 25.57 -4.65
CA SER A 32 33.58 25.68 -4.48
C SER A 32 32.84 24.88 -5.55
N GLU A 33 33.19 25.05 -6.83
CA GLU A 33 32.58 24.31 -7.95
C GLU A 33 32.80 22.80 -7.80
N LEU A 34 34.01 22.38 -7.41
CA LEU A 34 34.35 20.98 -7.20
C LEU A 34 33.54 20.37 -6.05
N LYS A 35 33.33 21.14 -4.97
CA LYS A 35 32.47 20.73 -3.84
C LYS A 35 31.01 20.57 -4.26
N GLU A 36 30.47 21.52 -5.03
CA GLU A 36 29.10 21.43 -5.57
C GLU A 36 28.94 20.21 -6.48
N LEU A 37 29.88 20.01 -7.40
CA LEU A 37 29.83 18.90 -8.34
C LEU A 37 29.93 17.54 -7.62
N LYS A 38 30.80 17.42 -6.60
CA LYS A 38 30.89 16.22 -5.74
C LYS A 38 29.66 16.02 -4.85
N GLY A 39 28.95 17.09 -4.52
CA GLY A 39 27.72 17.03 -3.74
C GLY A 39 26.49 16.60 -4.56
N SER A 40 26.59 16.67 -5.88
CA SER A 40 25.58 16.15 -6.81
C SER A 40 25.92 14.73 -7.25
N MET A 41 24.90 13.92 -7.58
CA MET A 41 25.13 12.65 -8.27
C MET A 41 25.90 12.92 -9.57
N THR A 42 26.90 12.12 -9.84
CA THR A 42 27.62 12.20 -11.10
C THR A 42 26.74 11.66 -12.24
N THR A 43 26.98 12.14 -13.47
CA THR A 43 26.28 11.64 -14.66
C THR A 43 26.21 10.10 -14.77
N PRO A 44 27.30 9.32 -14.54
CA PRO A 44 27.21 7.86 -14.57
C PRO A 44 26.31 7.27 -13.48
N GLU A 45 26.30 7.86 -12.27
CA GLU A 45 25.40 7.45 -11.20
C GLU A 45 23.94 7.73 -11.57
N MET A 46 23.66 8.89 -12.19
CA MET A 46 22.30 9.21 -12.66
C MET A 46 21.83 8.24 -13.75
N VAL A 47 22.71 7.87 -14.68
CA VAL A 47 22.39 6.88 -15.73
C VAL A 47 21.99 5.54 -15.10
N LYS A 48 22.77 5.08 -14.10
CA LYS A 48 22.48 3.84 -13.38
C LYS A 48 21.13 3.91 -12.65
N GLU A 49 20.86 5.01 -11.94
CA GLU A 49 19.59 5.22 -11.23
C GLU A 49 18.39 5.22 -12.20
N ILE A 50 18.54 5.86 -13.36
CA ILE A 50 17.51 5.86 -14.40
C ILE A 50 17.24 4.44 -14.92
N GLU A 51 18.28 3.63 -15.12
CA GLU A 51 18.13 2.24 -15.54
C GLU A 51 17.42 1.39 -14.48
N GLU A 52 17.79 1.55 -13.20
CA GLU A 52 17.14 0.86 -12.08
C GLU A 52 15.66 1.26 -11.96
N LEU A 53 15.35 2.55 -12.00
CA LEU A 53 13.97 3.05 -11.97
C LEU A 53 13.14 2.57 -13.17
N LYS A 54 13.72 2.54 -14.38
CA LYS A 54 13.03 1.99 -15.56
C LYS A 54 12.70 0.52 -15.39
N LYS A 55 13.64 -0.27 -14.86
CA LYS A 55 13.43 -1.69 -14.57
C LYS A 55 12.30 -1.87 -13.54
N ASP A 56 12.29 -1.08 -12.48
CA ASP A 56 11.26 -1.13 -11.46
C ASP A 56 9.89 -0.74 -12.00
N CYS A 57 9.81 0.33 -12.79
CA CYS A 57 8.58 0.71 -13.49
C CYS A 57 8.04 -0.42 -14.36
N ALA A 58 8.90 -1.09 -15.12
CA ALA A 58 8.50 -2.23 -15.95
C ALA A 58 7.97 -3.39 -15.08
N ASN A 59 8.67 -3.73 -14.00
CA ASN A 59 8.26 -4.77 -13.06
C ASN A 59 6.91 -4.46 -12.39
N TYR A 60 6.70 -3.22 -11.94
CA TYR A 60 5.43 -2.81 -11.33
C TYR A 60 4.30 -2.82 -12.33
N THR A 61 4.56 -2.42 -13.57
CA THR A 61 3.56 -2.47 -14.65
C THR A 61 3.16 -3.92 -14.95
N GLU A 62 4.12 -4.85 -15.05
CA GLU A 62 3.82 -6.26 -15.26
C GLU A 62 3.01 -6.85 -14.10
N LYS A 63 3.40 -6.56 -12.85
CA LYS A 63 2.65 -6.99 -11.66
C LYS A 63 1.22 -6.45 -11.68
N LEU A 64 1.05 -5.17 -12.03
CA LEU A 64 -0.26 -4.53 -12.10
C LEU A 64 -1.14 -5.19 -13.17
N GLU A 65 -0.61 -5.42 -14.37
CA GLU A 65 -1.35 -6.09 -15.44
C GLU A 65 -1.70 -7.53 -15.09
N ARG A 66 -0.82 -8.25 -14.40
CA ARG A 66 -1.12 -9.59 -13.86
C ARG A 66 -2.26 -9.56 -12.84
N ILE A 67 -2.28 -8.57 -11.95
CA ILE A 67 -3.37 -8.41 -10.96
C ILE A 67 -4.68 -8.08 -11.67
N LYS A 68 -4.68 -7.14 -12.62
CA LYS A 68 -5.87 -6.74 -13.38
C LYS A 68 -6.43 -7.85 -14.26
N SER A 69 -5.57 -8.65 -14.87
CA SER A 69 -5.98 -9.78 -15.73
C SER A 69 -6.38 -11.02 -14.94
N ALA A 70 -6.07 -11.09 -13.65
CA ALA A 70 -6.60 -12.13 -12.79
C ALA A 70 -8.12 -11.99 -12.70
N ALA A 71 -8.84 -12.98 -13.21
CA ALA A 71 -10.30 -12.97 -13.39
C ALA A 71 -11.13 -12.90 -12.08
N ASN A 72 -10.49 -12.78 -10.91
CA ASN A 72 -11.14 -12.74 -9.60
C ASN A 72 -11.26 -11.31 -9.05
N HIS A 73 -11.56 -10.34 -9.91
CA HIS A 73 -11.91 -9.00 -9.45
C HIS A 73 -13.35 -8.99 -8.94
N VAL A 74 -13.54 -9.25 -7.65
CA VAL A 74 -14.80 -8.93 -6.96
C VAL A 74 -14.82 -7.42 -6.79
N SER A 75 -15.73 -6.76 -7.50
CA SER A 75 -15.92 -5.31 -7.32
C SER A 75 -16.37 -5.01 -5.88
N PRO A 76 -16.07 -3.81 -5.36
CA PRO A 76 -16.60 -3.38 -4.06
C PRO A 76 -18.13 -3.51 -3.97
N GLU A 77 -18.84 -3.24 -5.07
CA GLU A 77 -20.29 -3.33 -5.18
C GLU A 77 -20.79 -4.79 -5.09
N GLU A 78 -20.16 -5.72 -5.82
CA GLU A 78 -20.49 -7.15 -5.72
C GLU A 78 -20.21 -7.69 -4.33
N LYS A 79 -19.09 -7.28 -3.72
CA LYS A 79 -18.76 -7.64 -2.34
C LYS A 79 -19.87 -7.16 -1.40
N GLU A 80 -20.24 -5.88 -1.47
CA GLU A 80 -21.29 -5.30 -0.63
C GLU A 80 -22.65 -5.99 -0.83
N LYS A 81 -23.02 -6.30 -2.08
CA LYS A 81 -24.22 -7.05 -2.40
C LYS A 81 -24.23 -8.42 -1.70
N VAL A 82 -23.15 -9.18 -1.79
CA VAL A 82 -23.02 -10.50 -1.12
C VAL A 82 -23.12 -10.37 0.40
N TYR A 83 -22.51 -9.35 1.01
CA TYR A 83 -22.64 -9.09 2.45
C TYR A 83 -24.09 -8.76 2.85
N ASN A 84 -24.77 -7.94 2.07
CA ASN A 84 -26.16 -7.57 2.30
C ASN A 84 -27.10 -8.78 2.15
N GLU A 85 -26.87 -9.63 1.14
CA GLU A 85 -27.60 -10.89 0.95
C GLU A 85 -27.35 -11.85 2.11
N LYS A 86 -26.10 -12.08 2.53
CA LYS A 86 -25.78 -12.88 3.74
C LYS A 86 -26.57 -12.38 4.94
N LYS A 87 -26.54 -11.06 5.18
CA LYS A 87 -27.25 -10.43 6.31
C LYS A 87 -28.76 -10.65 6.23
N LEU A 88 -29.35 -10.48 5.05
CA LEU A 88 -30.78 -10.69 4.80
C LEU A 88 -31.17 -12.15 5.05
N TYR A 89 -30.45 -13.11 4.46
CA TYR A 89 -30.78 -14.52 4.59
C TYR A 89 -30.57 -15.05 6.01
N CYS A 90 -29.53 -14.61 6.72
CA CYS A 90 -29.36 -14.94 8.14
C CYS A 90 -30.48 -14.34 9.02
N LYS A 91 -31.00 -13.16 8.68
CA LYS A 91 -32.14 -12.56 9.39
C LYS A 91 -33.42 -13.37 9.14
N GLU A 92 -33.71 -13.69 7.88
CA GLU A 92 -34.90 -14.46 7.52
C GLU A 92 -34.86 -15.88 8.08
N TRP A 93 -33.70 -16.53 8.10
CA TRP A 93 -33.54 -17.84 8.76
C TRP A 93 -33.94 -17.76 10.22
N ARG A 94 -33.35 -16.85 11.00
CA ARG A 94 -33.69 -16.70 12.44
C ARG A 94 -35.17 -16.41 12.66
N ARG A 95 -35.75 -15.55 11.82
CA ARG A 95 -37.17 -15.20 11.89
C ARG A 95 -38.06 -16.40 11.62
N ARG A 96 -37.82 -17.13 10.53
CA ARG A 96 -38.60 -18.32 10.14
C ARG A 96 -38.47 -19.43 11.16
N LYS A 97 -37.25 -19.72 11.63
CA LYS A 97 -37.00 -20.71 12.68
C LYS A 97 -37.81 -20.37 13.94
N ARG A 98 -37.77 -19.11 14.39
CA ARG A 98 -38.56 -18.67 15.55
C ARG A 98 -40.06 -18.89 15.35
N MET A 99 -40.64 -18.43 14.24
CA MET A 99 -42.07 -18.58 13.97
C MET A 99 -42.48 -20.06 13.89
N ALA A 100 -41.67 -20.90 13.25
CA ALA A 100 -41.92 -22.33 13.19
C ALA A 100 -41.85 -22.96 14.59
N THR A 101 -40.83 -22.65 15.39
CA THR A 101 -40.71 -23.13 16.77
C THR A 101 -41.92 -22.72 17.62
N GLU A 102 -42.34 -21.46 17.56
CA GLU A 102 -43.52 -20.96 18.29
C GLU A 102 -44.80 -21.73 17.91
N LEU A 103 -45.00 -21.99 16.62
CA LEU A 103 -46.12 -22.79 16.13
C LEU A 103 -46.05 -24.25 16.64
N LEU A 104 -44.85 -24.85 16.59
CA LEU A 104 -44.65 -26.23 17.03
C LEU A 104 -44.88 -26.36 18.54
N ASP A 105 -44.41 -25.40 19.33
CA ASP A 105 -44.60 -25.40 20.77
C ASP A 105 -46.10 -25.28 21.11
N ALA A 106 -46.84 -24.40 20.43
CA ALA A 106 -48.30 -24.28 20.61
C ALA A 106 -49.07 -25.56 20.25
N ILE A 107 -48.63 -26.31 19.23
CA ILE A 107 -49.24 -27.61 18.89
C ILE A 107 -48.91 -28.65 19.97
N LEU A 108 -47.66 -28.65 20.44
CA LEU A 108 -47.17 -29.63 21.42
C LEU A 108 -47.81 -29.46 22.80
N GLU A 109 -48.30 -28.27 23.16
CA GLU A 109 -49.06 -28.05 24.40
C GLU A 109 -50.29 -28.97 24.52
N GLY A 110 -50.91 -29.33 23.39
CA GLY A 110 -52.06 -30.24 23.36
C GLY A 110 -51.73 -31.66 22.86
N TYR A 111 -50.47 -31.96 22.57
CA TYR A 111 -50.11 -33.21 21.90
C TYR A 111 -49.87 -34.35 22.90
N PRO A 112 -50.53 -35.52 22.74
CA PRO A 112 -50.45 -36.61 23.72
C PRO A 112 -49.13 -37.40 23.69
N LYS A 113 -48.25 -37.15 22.70
CA LYS A 113 -46.99 -37.87 22.49
C LYS A 113 -45.79 -36.92 22.57
N SER A 114 -44.58 -37.49 22.52
CA SER A 114 -43.34 -36.71 22.57
C SER A 114 -43.10 -35.86 21.31
N LYS A 115 -42.33 -34.77 21.46
CA LYS A 115 -41.88 -33.89 20.37
C LYS A 115 -41.20 -34.65 19.22
N LYS A 116 -40.38 -35.65 19.54
CA LYS A 116 -39.69 -36.47 18.53
C LYS A 116 -40.66 -37.27 17.66
N GLN A 117 -41.63 -37.93 18.30
CA GLN A 117 -42.67 -38.68 17.58
C GLN A 117 -43.53 -37.75 16.72
N PHE A 118 -43.86 -36.56 17.21
CA PHE A 118 -44.57 -35.56 16.41
C PHE A 118 -43.77 -35.15 15.17
N PHE A 119 -42.47 -34.88 15.32
CA PHE A 119 -41.60 -34.48 14.22
C PHE A 119 -41.45 -35.60 13.19
N GLU A 120 -41.27 -36.84 13.63
CA GLU A 120 -41.22 -38.02 12.75
C GLU A 120 -42.54 -38.23 11.99
N GLU A 121 -43.69 -38.10 12.66
CA GLU A 121 -45.03 -38.30 12.07
C GLU A 121 -45.38 -37.21 11.04
N VAL A 122 -44.96 -35.97 11.27
CA VAL A 122 -45.22 -34.82 10.38
C VAL A 122 -44.12 -34.66 9.31
N GLY A 123 -42.97 -35.31 9.48
CA GLY A 123 -41.82 -35.18 8.57
C GLY A 123 -41.05 -33.87 8.76
N ILE A 124 -40.90 -33.41 10.01
CA ILE A 124 -40.14 -32.21 10.34
C ILE A 124 -38.69 -32.57 10.62
N GLU A 125 -37.80 -31.93 9.88
CA GLU A 125 -36.36 -32.01 10.01
C GLU A 125 -35.82 -30.69 10.59
N THR A 126 -34.91 -30.77 11.57
CA THR A 126 -34.32 -29.58 12.21
C THR A 126 -32.89 -29.31 11.75
N ASP A 127 -32.46 -28.05 11.81
CA ASP A 127 -31.07 -27.68 11.49
C ASP A 127 -30.06 -28.49 12.34
N GLU A 128 -30.44 -28.75 13.60
CA GLU A 128 -29.67 -29.54 14.56
C GLU A 128 -29.48 -31.00 14.12
N ASP A 129 -30.46 -31.62 13.46
CA ASP A 129 -30.36 -32.99 12.94
C ASP A 129 -29.29 -33.12 11.85
N PHE A 130 -28.97 -32.02 11.17
CA PHE A 130 -27.98 -31.94 10.09
C PHE A 130 -26.69 -31.19 10.48
N ASN A 131 -26.49 -30.88 11.76
CA ASN A 131 -25.38 -30.08 12.27
C ASN A 131 -25.22 -28.71 11.58
N VAL A 132 -26.34 -28.13 11.16
CA VAL A 132 -26.38 -26.84 10.49
C VAL A 132 -26.57 -25.75 11.54
N THR A 133 -25.75 -24.70 11.48
CA THR A 133 -25.88 -23.54 12.37
C THR A 133 -25.95 -22.25 11.57
N VAL A 134 -26.70 -21.29 12.07
CA VAL A 134 -26.77 -19.96 11.44
C VAL A 134 -25.37 -19.35 11.47
N PRO A 135 -24.81 -18.95 10.31
CA PRO A 135 -23.47 -18.38 10.26
C PRO A 135 -23.32 -17.20 11.24
N SER A 136 -22.25 -17.22 12.04
CA SER A 136 -21.84 -16.04 12.79
C SER A 136 -21.44 -14.93 11.82
N VAL A 137 -21.69 -13.69 12.24
CA VAL A 137 -21.44 -12.49 11.42
C VAL A 137 -19.98 -12.45 11.00
#